data_AF-K3WDG6-F1
#
_entry.id   AF-K3WDG6-F1
#
_cell.length_a   1.000
_cell.length_b   1.000
_cell.length_c   1.000
_cell.angle_alpha   90.00
_cell.angle_beta   90.00
_cell.angle_gamma   90.00
#
_symmetry.space_group_name_H-M   'P 1'
#
loop_
_entity.id
_entity.type
_entity.pdbx_description
1 polymer ?
#
loop_
_entity_poly.entity_id
_entity_poly.type
_entity_poly.pdbx_seq_one_letter_code
_entity_poly.pdbx_strand_id
1 'polypeptide(L)'
;MGKKPSGGVNSKVEAGNARKAAVKSAKDAKASAASAAVESAEWAKGANSRGDARKAEEERKRQEAEARKAELRRIQELEEHSMAKIEDKGAIRKSKTKDKKELNKPWEEALKPALKKSNKGSRAPPPAPAAAASSSGKMTQAQMRALREEEEAKNAKKPGKNAIQFDQPNFRENRNREIDMDIEARSIDAALGALTTSDKELEKHPERRAKAAYKAFEEAMMPELKQDYPGLKLSQYKQKLSEMWRRSPENPLNQESLAYNTKTK
;
A
#
# COMPACT_ATOMS: atom_id res chain seq x y z
N MET A 1 -12.87 43.49 76.29
CA MET A 1 -13.37 44.10 75.03
C MET A 1 -12.91 43.24 73.86
N GLY A 2 -13.78 42.38 73.32
CA GLY A 2 -13.44 41.47 72.22
C GLY A 2 -14.03 42.00 70.90
N LYS A 3 -13.18 42.45 69.98
CA LYS A 3 -13.59 42.78 68.61
C LYS A 3 -13.66 41.47 67.79
N LYS A 4 -14.86 41.05 67.39
CA LYS A 4 -15.03 40.00 66.36
C LYS A 4 -14.72 40.61 64.99
N PRO A 5 -13.90 39.96 64.12
CA PRO A 5 -13.68 40.44 62.77
C PRO A 5 -14.88 40.06 61.89
N SER A 6 -15.89 40.92 61.84
CA SER A 6 -16.91 40.85 60.79
C SER A 6 -16.40 41.56 59.55
N GLY A 7 -16.24 40.82 58.44
CA GLY A 7 -16.03 41.47 57.15
C GLY A 7 -15.21 40.67 56.16
N GLY A 8 -15.60 39.42 55.90
CA GLY A 8 -15.27 38.81 54.61
C GLY A 8 -15.85 39.71 53.52
N VAL A 9 -14.99 40.26 52.66
CA VAL A 9 -15.39 41.11 51.53
C VAL A 9 -16.57 40.49 50.79
N ASN A 10 -17.57 41.32 50.44
CA ASN A 10 -18.77 40.85 49.76
C ASN A 10 -18.39 40.24 48.40
N SER A 11 -18.54 38.91 48.25
CA SER A 11 -18.13 38.12 47.08
C SER A 11 -18.61 38.71 45.74
N LYS A 12 -19.77 39.38 45.72
CA LYS A 12 -20.29 40.05 44.52
C LYS A 12 -19.48 41.28 44.10
N VAL A 13 -18.95 42.02 45.08
CA VAL A 13 -18.08 43.19 44.85
C VAL A 13 -16.69 42.74 44.41
N GLU A 14 -16.17 41.68 45.00
CA GLU A 14 -14.90 41.07 44.58
C GLU A 14 -14.99 40.54 43.14
N ALA A 15 -16.07 39.84 42.78
CA ALA A 15 -16.31 39.39 41.41
C ALA A 15 -16.46 40.57 40.43
N GLY A 16 -17.08 41.67 40.85
CA GLY A 16 -17.18 42.89 40.05
C GLY A 16 -15.83 43.56 39.79
N ASN A 17 -14.98 43.64 40.83
CA ASN A 17 -13.63 44.17 40.73
C ASN A 17 -12.72 43.24 39.91
N ALA A 18 -12.84 41.92 40.04
CA ALA A 18 -12.13 40.94 39.23
C ALA A 18 -12.49 41.06 37.75
N ARG A 19 -13.78 41.24 37.41
CA ARG A 19 -14.20 41.48 36.02
C ARG A 19 -13.64 42.79 35.47
N LYS A 20 -13.65 43.87 36.25
CA LYS A 20 -13.04 45.15 35.85
C LYS A 20 -11.52 45.02 35.68
N ALA A 21 -10.85 44.27 36.55
CA ALA A 21 -9.42 43.98 36.45
C ALA A 21 -9.09 43.14 35.20
N ALA A 22 -9.91 42.12 34.89
CA ALA A 22 -9.75 41.31 33.68
C ALA A 22 -9.99 42.11 32.38
N VAL A 23 -10.97 43.03 32.39
CA VAL A 23 -11.19 43.94 31.25
C VAL A 23 -10.01 44.90 31.09
N LYS A 24 -9.49 45.43 32.20
CA LYS A 24 -8.31 46.30 32.18
C LYS A 24 -7.08 45.55 31.69
N SER A 25 -6.80 44.35 32.21
CA SER A 25 -5.65 43.55 31.78
C SER A 25 -5.77 43.12 30.32
N ALA A 26 -6.97 42.80 29.82
CA ALA A 26 -7.18 42.52 28.40
C ALA A 26 -6.95 43.77 27.52
N LYS A 27 -7.36 44.96 28.01
CA LYS A 27 -7.09 46.23 27.31
C LYS A 27 -5.60 46.55 27.30
N ASP A 28 -4.91 46.38 28.42
CA ASP A 28 -3.47 46.61 28.55
C ASP A 28 -2.68 45.60 27.71
N ALA A 29 -3.08 44.32 27.67
CA ALA A 29 -2.50 43.29 26.83
C ALA A 29 -2.71 43.56 25.33
N LYS A 30 -3.87 44.10 24.94
CA LYS A 30 -4.11 44.53 23.56
C LYS A 30 -3.24 45.73 23.19
N ALA A 31 -3.08 46.68 24.10
CA ALA A 31 -2.22 47.84 23.90
C ALA A 31 -0.74 47.43 23.77
N SER A 32 -0.26 46.51 24.61
CA SER A 32 1.10 46.00 24.53
C SER A 32 1.33 45.11 23.30
N ALA A 33 0.34 44.32 22.88
CA ALA A 33 0.41 43.57 21.61
C ALA A 33 0.46 44.52 20.40
N ALA A 34 -0.28 45.63 20.45
CA ALA A 34 -0.25 46.64 19.40
C ALA A 34 1.11 47.36 19.33
N SER A 35 1.70 47.74 20.47
CA SER A 35 3.04 48.34 20.50
C SER A 35 4.11 47.35 20.04
N ALA A 36 4.05 46.09 20.48
CA ALA A 36 4.96 45.04 20.02
C ALA A 36 4.82 44.77 18.51
N ALA A 37 3.60 44.82 17.96
CA ALA A 37 3.40 44.68 16.52
C ALA A 37 4.01 45.85 15.74
N VAL A 38 3.87 47.09 16.24
CA VAL A 38 4.49 48.28 15.62
C VAL A 38 6.01 48.18 15.67
N GLU A 39 6.58 47.85 16.83
CA GLU A 39 8.03 47.64 16.97
C GLU A 39 8.51 46.52 16.02
N SER A 40 7.80 45.39 15.96
CA SER A 40 8.15 44.30 15.04
C SER A 40 8.13 44.72 13.57
N ALA A 41 7.19 45.59 13.19
CA ALA A 41 7.11 46.14 11.84
C ALA A 41 8.23 47.13 11.55
N GLU A 42 8.71 47.86 12.56
CA GLU A 42 9.88 48.73 12.43
C GLU A 42 11.17 47.91 12.28
N TRP A 43 11.35 46.86 13.08
CA TRP A 43 12.49 45.94 12.93
C TRP A 43 12.46 45.14 11.62
N ALA A 44 11.29 44.93 11.03
CA ALA A 44 11.15 44.28 9.74
C ALA A 44 11.56 45.18 8.54
N LYS A 45 11.64 46.51 8.72
CA LYS A 45 12.09 47.42 7.66
C LYS A 45 13.58 47.21 7.42
N GLY A 46 13.91 46.68 6.24
CA GLY A 46 15.29 46.35 5.86
C GLY A 46 15.66 44.87 6.06
N ALA A 47 14.75 44.06 6.61
CA ALA A 47 14.91 42.60 6.60
C ALA A 47 14.78 42.06 5.16
N ASN A 48 15.49 40.97 4.85
CA ASN A 48 15.42 40.33 3.53
C ASN A 48 14.17 39.45 3.40
N SER A 49 12.99 40.08 3.46
CA SER A 49 11.68 39.41 3.43
C SER A 49 11.52 38.48 2.23
N ARG A 50 12.10 38.84 1.07
CA ARG A 50 12.09 38.00 -0.14
C ARG A 50 12.99 36.76 -0.01
N GLY A 51 14.15 36.90 0.64
CA GLY A 51 15.04 35.77 0.93
C GLY A 51 14.42 34.81 1.94
N ASP A 52 13.82 35.35 3.00
CA ASP A 52 13.18 34.57 4.04
C ASP A 52 11.91 33.87 3.51
N ALA A 53 11.13 34.55 2.65
CA ALA A 53 9.99 33.93 1.97
C ALA A 53 10.40 32.76 1.07
N ARG A 54 11.52 32.88 0.35
CA ARG A 54 12.06 31.78 -0.49
C ARG A 54 12.52 30.59 0.36
N LYS A 55 13.20 30.84 1.47
CA LYS A 55 13.61 29.77 2.41
C LYS A 55 12.39 29.08 3.04
N ALA A 56 11.40 29.85 3.47
CA ALA A 56 10.15 29.31 4.03
C ALA A 56 9.37 28.48 2.99
N GLU A 57 9.33 28.90 1.73
CA GLU A 57 8.72 28.14 0.64
C GLU A 57 9.48 26.83 0.34
N GLU A 58 10.81 26.87 0.34
CA GLU A 58 11.65 25.68 0.14
C GLU A 58 11.48 24.68 1.29
N GLU A 59 11.45 25.16 2.54
CA GLU A 59 11.18 24.33 3.72
C GLU A 59 9.77 23.74 3.67
N ARG A 60 8.76 24.52 3.28
CA ARG A 60 7.38 24.02 3.11
C ARG A 60 7.31 22.94 2.04
N LYS A 61 7.96 23.17 0.89
CA LYS A 61 8.01 22.21 -0.22
C LYS A 61 8.75 20.92 0.19
N ARG A 62 9.81 21.04 0.99
CA ARG A 62 10.51 19.88 1.55
C ARG A 62 9.64 19.11 2.53
N GLN A 63 8.94 19.79 3.44
CA GLN A 63 8.00 19.16 4.37
C GLN A 63 6.84 18.48 3.65
N GLU A 64 6.26 19.12 2.63
CA GLU A 64 5.22 18.51 1.78
C GLU A 64 5.74 17.27 1.04
N ALA A 65 6.98 17.31 0.53
CA ALA A 65 7.60 16.16 -0.14
C ALA A 65 7.90 15.02 0.84
N GLU A 66 8.38 15.33 2.04
CA GLU A 66 8.62 14.37 3.11
C GLU A 66 7.31 13.75 3.63
N ALA A 67 6.24 14.55 3.77
CA ALA A 67 4.90 14.08 4.12
C ALA A 67 4.32 13.16 3.03
N ARG A 68 4.42 13.56 1.75
CA ARG A 68 3.98 12.72 0.62
C ARG A 68 4.78 11.42 0.54
N LYS A 69 6.08 11.47 0.80
CA LYS A 69 6.94 10.27 0.85
C LYS A 69 6.59 9.38 2.05
N ALA A 70 6.26 9.96 3.19
CA ALA A 70 5.82 9.22 4.37
C ALA A 70 4.45 8.55 4.13
N GLU A 71 3.51 9.22 3.46
CA GLU A 71 2.23 8.64 3.07
C GLU A 71 2.41 7.49 2.07
N LEU A 72 3.24 7.68 1.03
CA LEU A 72 3.55 6.61 0.07
C LEU A 72 4.19 5.41 0.76
N ARG A 73 5.14 5.65 1.67
CA ARG A 73 5.76 4.58 2.48
C ARG A 73 4.74 3.87 3.36
N ARG A 74 3.81 4.60 3.97
CA ARG A 74 2.73 4.00 4.77
C ARG A 74 1.83 3.12 3.90
N ILE A 75 1.49 3.55 2.69
CA ILE A 75 0.70 2.75 1.75
C ILE A 75 1.47 1.50 1.34
N GLN A 76 2.74 1.65 0.98
CA GLN A 76 3.60 0.53 0.63
C GLN A 76 3.73 -0.48 1.78
N GLU A 77 3.89 -0.02 3.02
CA GLU A 77 3.94 -0.89 4.20
C GLU A 77 2.61 -1.63 4.42
N LEU A 78 1.46 -0.98 4.18
CA LEU A 78 0.16 -1.65 4.24
C LEU A 78 -0.01 -2.70 3.13
N GLU A 79 0.52 -2.43 1.93
CA GLU A 79 0.54 -3.38 0.81
C GLU A 79 1.46 -4.57 1.11
N GLU A 80 2.68 -4.31 1.59
CA GLU A 80 3.64 -5.34 2.01
C GLU A 80 3.07 -6.18 3.16
N HIS A 81 2.42 -5.57 4.15
CA HIS A 81 1.78 -6.28 5.25
C HIS A 81 0.56 -7.09 4.78
N SER A 82 -0.17 -6.62 3.77
CA SER A 82 -1.26 -7.39 3.13
C SER A 82 -0.70 -8.62 2.42
N MET A 83 0.40 -8.46 1.68
CA MET A 83 1.07 -9.53 0.96
C MET A 83 1.73 -10.55 1.90
N ALA A 84 2.43 -10.11 2.93
CA ALA A 84 3.00 -10.97 3.96
C ALA A 84 1.93 -11.84 4.65
N LYS A 85 0.74 -11.27 4.92
CA LYS A 85 -0.38 -12.03 5.49
C LYS A 85 -0.94 -13.09 4.53
N ILE A 86 -0.79 -12.91 3.22
CA ILE A 86 -1.15 -13.92 2.22
C ILE A 86 -0.07 -15.00 2.16
N GLU A 87 1.20 -14.63 2.21
CA GLU A 87 2.34 -15.56 2.22
C GLU A 87 2.34 -16.44 3.48
N ASP A 88 2.09 -15.88 4.67
CA ASP A 88 1.94 -16.63 5.91
C ASP A 88 0.76 -17.61 5.84
N LYS A 89 -0.38 -17.19 5.28
CA LYS A 89 -1.51 -18.10 5.05
C LYS A 89 -1.16 -19.20 4.05
N GLY A 90 -0.35 -18.90 3.03
CA GLY A 90 0.17 -19.86 2.08
C GLY A 90 1.12 -20.87 2.72
N ALA A 91 2.03 -20.40 3.58
CA ALA A 91 2.96 -21.23 4.35
C ALA A 91 2.22 -22.13 5.34
N ILE A 92 1.23 -21.59 6.07
CA ILE A 92 0.37 -22.35 6.99
C ILE A 92 -0.48 -23.40 6.25
N ARG A 93 -0.97 -23.10 5.04
CA ARG A 93 -1.69 -24.10 4.22
C ARG A 93 -0.76 -25.19 3.71
N LYS A 94 0.46 -24.84 3.31
CA LYS A 94 1.48 -25.79 2.84
C LYS A 94 1.95 -26.72 3.98
N SER A 95 2.20 -26.19 5.18
CA SER A 95 2.54 -27.01 6.36
C SER A 95 1.40 -27.95 6.73
N LYS A 96 0.16 -27.45 6.86
CA LYS A 96 -1.01 -28.31 7.15
C LYS A 96 -1.26 -29.39 6.10
N THR A 97 -0.99 -29.11 4.82
CA THR A 97 -1.11 -30.11 3.74
C THR A 97 0.01 -31.15 3.84
N LYS A 98 1.23 -30.73 4.20
CA LYS A 98 2.37 -31.63 4.44
C LYS A 98 2.13 -32.50 5.66
N ASP A 99 1.70 -31.94 6.78
CA ASP A 99 1.36 -32.67 8.01
C ASP A 99 0.22 -33.67 7.77
N LYS A 100 -0.81 -33.29 7.01
CA LYS A 100 -1.91 -34.20 6.64
C LYS A 100 -1.45 -35.31 5.69
N LYS A 101 -0.46 -35.07 4.84
CA LYS A 101 0.13 -36.08 3.94
C LYS A 101 1.07 -37.02 4.68
N GLU A 102 1.84 -36.51 5.64
CA GLU A 102 2.68 -37.34 6.52
C GLU A 102 1.84 -38.14 7.51
N LEU A 103 0.69 -37.64 7.95
CA LEU A 103 -0.28 -38.40 8.74
C LEU A 103 -1.02 -39.47 7.90
N ASN A 104 -1.18 -39.26 6.58
CA ASN A 104 -1.73 -40.27 5.67
C ASN A 104 -0.71 -41.34 5.25
N LYS A 105 0.59 -41.06 5.35
CA LYS A 105 1.67 -42.01 5.00
C LYS A 105 1.70 -43.29 5.85
N PRO A 106 1.57 -43.26 7.19
CA PRO A 106 1.69 -44.46 8.03
C PRO A 106 0.48 -45.40 7.90
N TRP A 107 -0.73 -44.92 7.60
CA TRP A 107 -1.88 -45.81 7.42
C TRP A 107 -1.89 -46.46 6.02
N GLU A 108 -1.43 -45.78 4.96
CA GLU A 108 -1.26 -46.38 3.62
C GLU A 108 -0.18 -47.48 3.59
N GLU A 109 0.83 -47.36 4.45
CA GLU A 109 1.88 -48.37 4.61
C GLU A 109 1.39 -49.60 5.41
N ALA A 110 0.42 -49.41 6.31
CA ALA A 110 -0.23 -50.47 7.06
C ALA A 110 -1.28 -51.27 6.27
N LEU A 111 -1.83 -50.73 5.17
CA LEU A 111 -2.80 -51.43 4.32
C LEU A 111 -2.19 -52.29 3.20
N LYS A 112 -0.87 -52.37 3.09
CA LYS A 112 -0.21 -53.26 2.11
C LYS A 112 -0.04 -54.65 2.73
N PRO A 113 -0.75 -55.70 2.27
CA PRO A 113 -0.56 -57.04 2.80
C PRO A 113 0.86 -57.51 2.47
N ALA A 114 1.61 -57.90 3.51
CA ALA A 114 2.99 -58.34 3.44
C ALA A 114 3.12 -59.63 2.60
N LEU A 115 3.44 -59.49 1.31
CA LEU A 115 3.86 -60.61 0.48
C LEU A 115 5.11 -60.25 -0.35
N LYS A 116 6.26 -60.65 0.20
CA LYS A 116 7.58 -60.90 -0.41
C LYS A 116 8.11 -59.93 -1.48
N LYS A 117 9.26 -59.31 -1.19
CA LYS A 117 10.42 -59.41 -2.09
C LYS A 117 11.75 -59.21 -1.37
N SER A 118 12.65 -60.15 -1.62
CA SER A 118 14.05 -60.22 -1.22
C SER A 118 14.97 -59.45 -2.18
N ASN A 119 16.01 -58.86 -1.59
CA ASN A 119 17.40 -58.77 -2.05
C ASN A 119 17.74 -58.20 -3.45
N LYS A 120 18.32 -56.99 -3.50
CA LYS A 120 19.43 -56.65 -4.42
C LYS A 120 20.14 -55.35 -3.99
N GLY A 121 21.45 -55.41 -3.80
CA GLY A 121 22.34 -54.32 -4.19
C GLY A 121 22.94 -53.50 -3.07
N SER A 122 24.05 -54.00 -2.53
CA SER A 122 25.10 -53.24 -1.87
C SER A 122 25.54 -52.02 -2.70
N ARG A 123 25.54 -50.83 -2.10
CA ARG A 123 26.40 -49.71 -2.52
C ARG A 123 26.87 -48.94 -1.28
N ALA A 124 28.19 -48.98 -1.08
CA ALA A 124 28.89 -48.32 0.02
C ALA A 124 28.80 -46.78 -0.09
N PRO A 125 28.91 -46.05 1.04
CA PRO A 125 28.65 -44.60 1.14
C PRO A 125 29.79 -43.72 0.61
N PRO A 126 29.51 -42.44 0.25
CA PRO A 126 30.52 -41.48 -0.21
C PRO A 126 31.38 -40.92 0.95
N PRO A 127 32.64 -40.50 0.69
CA PRO A 127 33.51 -39.90 1.70
C PRO A 127 33.12 -38.44 2.04
N ALA A 128 33.35 -38.09 3.31
CA ALA A 128 33.01 -36.84 3.99
C ALA A 128 33.97 -35.66 3.64
N PRO A 129 33.61 -34.40 3.99
CA PRO A 129 34.22 -33.18 3.44
C PRO A 129 35.49 -32.76 4.19
N ALA A 130 36.52 -32.35 3.44
CA ALA A 130 37.73 -31.74 4.00
C ALA A 130 37.50 -30.25 4.32
N ALA A 131 37.87 -29.87 5.54
CA ALA A 131 37.85 -28.52 6.06
C ALA A 131 39.13 -27.73 5.71
N ALA A 132 39.00 -26.41 5.83
CA ALA A 132 40.06 -25.39 6.01
C ALA A 132 40.89 -24.97 4.78
N ALA A 133 40.73 -23.71 4.34
CA ALA A 133 41.66 -22.63 4.68
C ALA A 133 41.33 -21.35 3.88
N SER A 134 40.90 -20.30 4.59
CA SER A 134 40.84 -18.93 4.11
C SER A 134 42.26 -18.34 4.10
N SER A 135 42.88 -18.21 2.93
CA SER A 135 44.16 -17.51 2.76
C SER A 135 43.91 -16.10 2.20
N SER A 136 43.81 -15.12 3.11
CA SER A 136 43.92 -13.70 2.77
C SER A 136 45.37 -13.38 2.37
N GLY A 137 45.71 -13.66 1.12
CA GLY A 137 46.99 -13.30 0.51
C GLY A 137 47.00 -11.82 0.15
N LYS A 138 47.93 -11.07 0.73
CA LYS A 138 48.26 -9.70 0.30
C LYS A 138 48.68 -9.79 -1.18
N MET A 139 47.90 -9.19 -2.10
CA MET A 139 48.26 -9.14 -3.52
C MET A 139 49.64 -8.51 -3.68
N THR A 140 50.56 -9.24 -4.29
CA THR A 140 51.90 -8.73 -4.60
C THR A 140 51.76 -7.57 -5.59
N GLN A 141 52.62 -6.57 -5.47
CA GLN A 141 52.57 -5.32 -6.25
C GLN A 141 52.50 -5.56 -7.78
N ALA A 142 53.07 -6.66 -8.26
CA ALA A 142 53.01 -7.08 -9.65
C ALA A 142 51.60 -7.49 -10.10
N GLN A 143 50.83 -8.17 -9.23
CA GLN A 143 49.47 -8.59 -9.53
C GLN A 143 48.49 -7.40 -9.56
N MET A 144 48.72 -6.39 -8.71
CA MET A 144 47.98 -5.13 -8.76
C MET A 144 48.29 -4.31 -10.02
N ARG A 145 49.54 -4.37 -10.53
CA ARG A 145 49.93 -3.68 -11.76
C ARG A 145 49.34 -4.36 -12.99
N ALA A 146 49.38 -5.69 -13.03
CA ALA A 146 48.75 -6.47 -14.10
C ALA A 146 47.21 -6.28 -14.13
N LEU A 147 46.54 -6.27 -12.98
CA LEU A 147 45.10 -5.99 -12.93
C LEU A 147 44.76 -4.56 -13.35
N ARG A 148 45.60 -3.58 -12.98
CA ARG A 148 45.42 -2.18 -13.40
C ARG A 148 45.66 -2.01 -14.91
N GLU A 149 46.65 -2.69 -15.47
CA GLU A 149 46.95 -2.65 -16.91
C GLU A 149 45.87 -3.39 -17.73
N GLU A 150 45.34 -4.50 -17.21
CA GLU A 150 44.16 -5.16 -17.79
C GLU A 150 42.90 -4.30 -17.71
N GLU A 151 42.69 -3.58 -16.59
CA GLU A 151 41.60 -2.60 -16.46
C GLU A 151 41.76 -1.42 -17.43
N GLU A 152 42.98 -0.89 -17.59
CA GLU A 152 43.29 0.18 -18.54
C GLU A 152 43.12 -0.28 -20.00
N ALA A 153 43.53 -1.51 -20.33
CA ALA A 153 43.30 -2.12 -21.64
C ALA A 153 41.81 -2.37 -21.92
N LYS A 154 41.02 -2.73 -20.89
CA LYS A 154 39.56 -2.84 -20.98
C LYS A 154 38.88 -1.48 -21.09
N ASN A 155 39.44 -0.44 -20.46
CA ASN A 155 38.91 0.92 -20.54
C ASN A 155 39.23 1.59 -21.89
N ALA A 156 40.40 1.31 -22.47
CA ALA A 156 40.81 1.78 -23.80
C ALA A 156 40.01 1.14 -24.95
N LYS A 157 39.41 -0.04 -24.73
CA LYS A 157 38.52 -0.72 -25.70
C LYS A 157 37.06 -0.28 -25.61
N LYS A 158 36.68 0.57 -24.65
CA LYS A 158 35.33 1.13 -24.60
C LYS A 158 35.26 2.32 -25.58
N PRO A 159 34.36 2.30 -26.57
CA PRO A 159 34.24 3.40 -27.51
C PRO A 159 33.90 4.70 -26.75
N GLY A 160 34.66 5.76 -27.02
CA GLY A 160 34.47 7.07 -26.37
C GLY A 160 33.08 7.65 -26.61
N LYS A 161 32.67 8.62 -25.80
CA LYS A 161 31.32 9.22 -25.77
C LYS A 161 30.80 9.75 -27.12
N ASN A 162 31.68 9.92 -28.11
CA ASN A 162 31.36 10.40 -29.46
C ASN A 162 31.19 9.27 -30.50
N ALA A 163 31.32 8.01 -30.10
CA ALA A 163 31.15 6.84 -30.97
C ALA A 163 29.78 6.17 -30.82
N ILE A 164 28.85 6.79 -30.09
CA ILE A 164 27.43 6.41 -30.12
C ILE A 164 26.83 7.01 -31.40
N GLN A 165 26.99 6.30 -32.52
CA GLN A 165 26.18 6.56 -33.71
C GLN A 165 24.80 5.96 -33.42
N PHE A 166 23.81 6.83 -33.19
CA PHE A 166 22.44 6.41 -32.97
C PHE A 166 21.80 6.15 -34.36
N ASP A 167 21.98 4.93 -34.87
CA ASP A 167 21.35 4.50 -36.11
C ASP A 167 19.85 4.31 -35.82
N GLN A 168 19.03 5.27 -36.25
CA GLN A 168 17.57 5.26 -36.09
C GLN A 168 16.90 4.78 -37.37
N PRO A 169 16.39 3.55 -37.39
CA PRO A 169 15.28 3.24 -38.26
C PRO A 169 13.93 3.29 -37.53
N ASN A 170 13.90 3.17 -36.18
CA ASN A 170 12.64 2.85 -35.48
C ASN A 170 12.39 3.69 -34.22
N PHE A 171 12.21 5.00 -34.38
CA PHE A 171 11.39 5.70 -33.38
C PHE A 171 9.96 5.18 -33.48
N ARG A 172 9.47 4.57 -32.41
CA ARG A 172 8.02 4.39 -32.25
C ARG A 172 7.43 5.78 -32.10
N GLU A 173 6.53 6.17 -33.00
CA GLU A 173 5.85 7.45 -32.94
C GLU A 173 5.24 7.65 -31.56
N ASN A 174 5.41 8.85 -31.03
CA ASN A 174 4.87 9.22 -29.74
C ASN A 174 3.35 9.33 -29.84
N ARG A 175 2.64 8.23 -29.54
CA ARG A 175 1.18 8.16 -29.50
C ARG A 175 0.51 9.25 -28.64
N ASN A 176 1.22 9.92 -27.74
CA ASN A 176 0.66 11.07 -27.02
C ASN A 176 0.52 12.33 -27.90
N ARG A 177 1.15 12.37 -29.09
CA ARG A 177 0.96 13.46 -30.07
C ARG A 177 -0.13 13.16 -31.10
N GLU A 178 -0.54 11.90 -31.23
CA GLU A 178 -1.60 11.43 -32.15
C GLU A 178 -2.98 11.36 -31.50
N ILE A 179 -3.14 11.87 -30.29
CA ILE A 179 -4.46 12.06 -29.71
C ILE A 179 -5.05 13.32 -30.36
N ASP A 180 -5.33 13.22 -31.66
CA ASP A 180 -6.33 14.04 -32.34
C ASP A 180 -7.70 13.54 -31.88
N MET A 181 -7.97 13.68 -30.58
CA MET A 181 -9.35 13.66 -30.12
C MET A 181 -9.92 15.01 -30.55
N ASP A 182 -10.58 15.02 -31.70
CA ASP A 182 -11.44 16.11 -32.19
C ASP A 182 -12.66 16.29 -31.27
N ILE A 183 -12.39 16.54 -29.98
CA ILE A 183 -13.39 16.88 -29.00
C ILE A 183 -13.39 18.41 -28.95
N GLU A 184 -14.31 19.02 -29.69
CA GLU A 184 -14.60 20.45 -29.57
C GLU A 184 -15.32 20.71 -28.23
N ALA A 185 -14.55 20.67 -27.14
CA ALA A 185 -15.01 20.94 -25.78
C ALA A 185 -15.21 22.45 -25.54
N ARG A 186 -16.00 23.11 -26.41
CA ARG A 186 -16.31 24.55 -26.29
C ARG A 186 -17.29 24.86 -25.15
N SER A 187 -17.88 23.84 -24.52
CA SER A 187 -18.73 23.97 -23.33
C SER A 187 -18.27 23.06 -22.19
N ILE A 188 -18.52 23.47 -20.95
CA ILE A 188 -18.11 22.74 -19.73
C ILE A 188 -18.75 21.34 -19.70
N ASP A 189 -20.01 21.21 -20.11
CA ASP A 189 -20.69 19.91 -20.18
C ASP A 189 -20.11 19.01 -21.27
N ALA A 190 -19.67 19.55 -22.41
CA ALA A 190 -18.98 18.77 -23.43
C ALA A 190 -17.59 18.31 -22.96
N ALA A 191 -16.88 19.14 -22.20
CA ALA A 191 -15.61 18.78 -21.58
C ALA A 191 -15.79 17.67 -20.52
N LEU A 192 -16.84 17.77 -19.69
CA LEU A 192 -17.18 16.75 -18.71
C LEU A 192 -17.65 15.44 -19.36
N GLY A 193 -18.44 15.53 -20.43
CA GLY A 193 -18.92 14.38 -21.20
C GLY A 193 -17.82 13.63 -21.94
N ALA A 194 -16.76 14.33 -22.36
CA ALA A 194 -15.63 13.69 -23.03
C ALA A 194 -14.60 13.11 -22.04
N LEU A 195 -14.52 13.68 -20.83
CA LEU A 195 -13.66 13.16 -19.76
C LEU A 195 -14.33 12.05 -18.95
N THR A 196 -15.67 11.95 -18.97
CA THR A 196 -16.38 10.84 -18.34
C THR A 196 -16.24 9.59 -19.20
N THR A 197 -15.17 8.84 -18.97
CA THR A 197 -15.11 7.43 -19.37
C THR A 197 -16.27 6.76 -18.68
N SER A 198 -17.28 6.38 -19.46
CA SER A 198 -18.51 5.74 -19.03
C SER A 198 -18.28 4.77 -17.87
N ASP A 199 -18.71 5.17 -16.67
CA ASP A 199 -18.88 4.33 -15.46
C ASP A 199 -19.88 3.15 -15.68
N LYS A 200 -20.35 2.99 -16.92
CA LYS A 200 -21.22 1.95 -17.46
C LYS A 200 -20.59 1.15 -18.58
N GLU A 201 -19.27 1.19 -18.77
CA GLU A 201 -18.61 0.19 -19.60
C GLU A 201 -18.66 -1.14 -18.84
N LEU A 202 -19.71 -1.90 -19.13
CA LEU A 202 -19.96 -3.24 -18.67
C LEU A 202 -18.65 -4.03 -18.67
N GLU A 203 -18.20 -4.28 -17.45
CA GLU A 203 -17.02 -5.04 -17.10
C GLU A 203 -16.97 -6.32 -17.98
N LYS A 204 -16.02 -6.29 -18.94
CA LYS A 204 -15.85 -7.28 -20.02
C LYS A 204 -15.46 -8.66 -19.48
N HIS A 205 -15.12 -8.77 -18.20
CA HIS A 205 -14.64 -10.01 -17.60
C HIS A 205 -15.79 -10.75 -16.88
N PRO A 206 -16.15 -11.96 -17.34
CA PRO A 206 -17.19 -12.78 -16.69
C PRO A 206 -16.85 -13.06 -15.22
N GLU A 207 -15.57 -13.15 -14.87
CA GLU A 207 -15.10 -13.36 -13.49
C GLU A 207 -15.39 -12.16 -12.58
N ARG A 208 -15.26 -10.93 -13.10
CA ARG A 208 -15.53 -9.71 -12.33
C ARG A 208 -17.01 -9.38 -12.30
N ARG A 209 -17.77 -9.74 -13.34
CA ARG A 209 -19.24 -9.77 -13.30
C ARG A 209 -19.76 -10.79 -12.29
N ALA A 210 -19.20 -11.99 -12.24
CA ALA A 210 -19.56 -13.00 -11.25
C ALA A 210 -19.27 -12.53 -9.83
N LYS A 211 -18.16 -11.81 -9.61
CA LYS A 211 -17.83 -11.23 -8.30
C LYS A 211 -18.74 -10.06 -7.90
N ALA A 212 -19.07 -9.18 -8.85
CA ALA A 212 -20.02 -8.09 -8.63
C ALA A 212 -21.43 -8.62 -8.34
N ALA A 213 -21.88 -9.59 -9.13
CA ALA A 213 -23.18 -10.24 -8.95
C ALA A 213 -23.25 -11.05 -7.64
N TYR A 214 -22.17 -11.75 -7.26
CA TYR A 214 -22.06 -12.41 -5.96
C TYR A 214 -22.13 -11.41 -4.81
N LYS A 215 -21.49 -10.24 -4.94
CA LYS A 215 -21.54 -9.19 -3.91
C LYS A 215 -22.95 -8.61 -3.77
N ALA A 216 -23.63 -8.33 -4.88
CA ALA A 216 -25.02 -7.87 -4.87
C ALA A 216 -25.95 -8.91 -4.22
N PHE A 217 -25.74 -10.19 -4.52
CA PHE A 217 -26.47 -11.31 -3.90
C PHE A 217 -26.15 -11.47 -2.41
N GLU A 218 -24.88 -11.32 -2.00
CA GLU A 218 -24.47 -11.34 -0.60
C GLU A 218 -25.19 -10.24 0.18
N GLU A 219 -25.23 -8.99 -0.33
CA GLU A 219 -25.89 -7.88 0.36
C GLU A 219 -27.42 -8.07 0.47
N ALA A 220 -28.07 -8.61 -0.56
CA ALA A 220 -29.51 -8.88 -0.55
C ALA A 220 -29.89 -10.06 0.36
N MET A 221 -29.11 -11.14 0.37
CA MET A 221 -29.45 -12.39 1.07
C MET A 221 -28.89 -12.45 2.50
N MET A 222 -27.88 -11.64 2.83
CA MET A 222 -27.33 -11.56 4.20
C MET A 222 -28.34 -11.18 5.30
N PRO A 223 -29.28 -10.24 5.12
CA PRO A 223 -30.29 -9.94 6.14
C PRO A 223 -31.28 -11.11 6.32
N GLU A 224 -31.74 -11.75 5.24
CA GLU A 224 -32.65 -12.90 5.31
C GLU A 224 -32.00 -14.09 6.04
N LEU A 225 -30.76 -14.43 5.67
CA LEU A 225 -30.05 -15.54 6.33
C LEU A 225 -29.78 -15.29 7.81
N LYS A 226 -29.56 -14.04 8.22
CA LYS A 226 -29.41 -13.67 9.64
C LYS A 226 -30.73 -13.76 10.40
N GLN A 227 -31.84 -13.51 9.73
CA GLN A 227 -33.18 -13.61 10.30
C GLN A 227 -33.61 -15.08 10.46
N ASP A 228 -33.37 -15.92 9.44
CA ASP A 228 -33.78 -17.33 9.45
C ASP A 228 -32.89 -18.20 10.34
N TYR A 229 -31.60 -17.87 10.45
CA TYR A 229 -30.64 -18.62 11.23
C TYR A 229 -29.87 -17.70 12.18
N PRO A 230 -30.50 -17.12 13.22
CA PRO A 230 -29.79 -16.28 14.18
C PRO A 230 -28.73 -17.11 14.93
N GLY A 231 -27.55 -16.52 15.15
CA GLY A 231 -26.46 -17.15 15.93
C GLY A 231 -25.48 -18.02 15.15
N LEU A 232 -25.61 -18.13 13.83
CA LEU A 232 -24.65 -18.85 12.99
C LEU A 232 -23.38 -18.02 12.77
N LYS A 233 -22.22 -18.65 12.61
CA LYS A 233 -20.96 -17.94 12.39
C LYS A 233 -20.93 -17.31 10.98
N LEU A 234 -20.31 -16.15 10.82
CA LEU A 234 -20.15 -15.49 9.50
C LEU A 234 -19.57 -16.41 8.41
N SER A 235 -18.69 -17.34 8.78
CA SER A 235 -18.14 -18.33 7.84
C SER A 235 -19.19 -19.32 7.33
N GLN A 236 -20.16 -19.68 8.16
CA GLN A 236 -21.23 -20.63 7.82
C GLN A 236 -22.32 -19.93 6.99
N TYR A 237 -22.66 -18.67 7.31
CA TYR A 237 -23.50 -17.85 6.41
C TYR A 237 -22.88 -17.73 5.02
N LYS A 238 -21.57 -17.48 4.92
CA LYS A 238 -20.88 -17.43 3.63
C LYS A 238 -20.87 -18.77 2.88
N GLN A 239 -20.83 -19.90 3.59
CA GLN A 239 -20.98 -21.22 2.97
C GLN A 239 -22.39 -21.43 2.41
N LYS A 240 -23.43 -21.10 3.20
CA LYS A 240 -24.83 -21.17 2.76
C LYS A 240 -25.11 -20.22 1.60
N LEU A 241 -24.60 -19.00 1.64
CA LEU A 241 -24.68 -18.04 0.53
C LEU A 241 -23.98 -18.56 -0.72
N SER A 242 -22.79 -19.16 -0.59
CA SER A 242 -22.09 -19.75 -1.73
C SER A 242 -22.84 -20.93 -2.33
N GLU A 243 -23.49 -21.76 -1.51
CA GLU A 243 -24.33 -22.87 -1.95
C GLU A 243 -25.59 -22.37 -2.68
N MET A 244 -26.30 -21.40 -2.08
CA MET A 244 -27.45 -20.74 -2.71
C MET A 244 -27.05 -20.02 -4.01
N TRP A 245 -25.89 -19.35 -4.03
CA TRP A 245 -25.37 -18.66 -5.20
C TRP A 245 -25.03 -19.61 -6.35
N ARG A 246 -24.40 -20.76 -6.05
CA ARG A 246 -24.12 -21.80 -7.05
C ARG A 246 -25.40 -22.36 -7.67
N ARG A 247 -26.53 -22.32 -6.94
CA ARG A 247 -27.84 -22.75 -7.44
C ARG A 247 -28.68 -21.61 -8.03
N SER A 248 -28.34 -20.36 -7.73
CA SER A 248 -29.09 -19.18 -8.14
C SER A 248 -29.00 -18.93 -9.65
N PRO A 249 -30.10 -18.54 -10.32
CA PRO A 249 -30.09 -18.14 -11.73
C PRO A 249 -29.36 -16.81 -11.97
N GLU A 250 -29.13 -16.02 -10.92
CA GLU A 250 -28.40 -14.74 -10.97
C GLU A 250 -26.88 -14.92 -11.09
N ASN A 251 -26.38 -16.15 -10.97
CA ASN A 251 -24.98 -16.44 -11.20
C ASN A 251 -24.70 -16.48 -12.72
N PRO A 252 -23.88 -15.56 -13.27
CA PRO A 252 -23.59 -15.54 -14.70
C PRO A 252 -22.93 -16.84 -15.21
N LEU A 253 -22.30 -17.63 -14.32
CA LEU A 253 -21.78 -18.96 -14.66
C LEU A 253 -22.88 -19.99 -14.93
N ASN A 254 -24.06 -19.83 -14.31
CA ASN A 254 -25.22 -20.67 -14.57
C ASN A 254 -25.96 -20.23 -15.84
N GLN A 255 -25.87 -18.95 -16.23
CA GLN A 255 -26.49 -18.44 -17.45
C GLN A 255 -25.88 -19.06 -18.72
N GLU A 256 -24.56 -19.30 -18.72
CA GLU A 256 -23.87 -20.01 -19.81
C GLU A 256 -24.31 -21.48 -19.94
N SER A 257 -24.56 -22.17 -18.82
CA SER A 257 -25.05 -23.56 -18.83
C SER A 257 -26.55 -23.68 -19.12
N LEU A 258 -27.35 -22.68 -18.73
CA LEU A 258 -28.77 -22.58 -19.12
C LEU A 258 -28.91 -22.41 -20.62
N ALA A 259 -28.07 -21.60 -21.29
CA ALA A 259 -28.09 -21.44 -22.75
C ALA A 259 -27.82 -22.74 -23.53
N TYR A 260 -27.09 -23.69 -22.92
CA TYR A 260 -26.87 -25.02 -23.48
C TYR A 260 -28.05 -25.98 -23.21
N ASN A 261 -28.67 -25.90 -22.03
CA ASN A 261 -29.76 -26.79 -21.62
C ASN A 261 -31.14 -26.37 -22.19
N THR A 262 -31.36 -25.08 -22.47
CA THR A 262 -32.57 -24.58 -23.16
C THR A 262 -32.53 -24.83 -24.67
N LYS A 263 -31.41 -25.32 -25.19
CA LYS A 263 -31.27 -25.74 -26.59
C LYS A 263 -31.77 -27.18 -26.76
N THR A 264 -33.06 -27.38 -26.57
CA THR A 264 -33.75 -28.63 -26.91
C THR A 264 -35.06 -28.33 -27.64
N LYS A 265 -34.99 -28.22 -28.97
CA LYS A 265 -35.38 -29.28 -29.91
C LYS A 265 -34.97 -28.89 -31.34
#